data_AF-A0A7J6MS72-F1
#
_entry.id   AF-A0A7J6MS72-F1
#
_cell.length_a   1.000
_cell.length_b   1.000
_cell.length_c   1.000
_cell.angle_alpha   90.00
_cell.angle_beta   90.00
_cell.angle_gamma   90.00
#
_symmetry.space_group_name_H-M   'P 1'
#
loop_
_entity.id
_entity.type
_entity.pdbx_description
1 polymer ?
#
loop_
_entity_poly.entity_id
_entity_poly.type
_entity_poly.pdbx_seq_one_letter_code
_entity_poly.pdbx_strand_id
1 'polypeptide(L)'
;MWYRCLYPTCLLISVIAFMNNEGAGISKPASRPVNDPLYKQQASYLKAINVPAAWRRLTSTRVKRKKVTVALIDTGVKPDHPDLVGNLVTGYNVIRHNTNTSDPNGHGTHMAGVFGATINNSVGIAGVMDLVNIMPISVEETYSGAAQVAALDYAIRNKGGRNIKIILMAISGPTLRPEVADKIDEA
;
A
#
# COMPACT_ATOMS: atom_id res chain seq x y z
N MET A 1 9.96 -19.14 -14.04
CA MET A 1 9.04 -20.23 -14.39
C MET A 1 7.66 -19.82 -13.89
N TRP A 2 6.81 -19.32 -14.79
CA TRP A 2 5.50 -18.76 -14.44
C TRP A 2 4.47 -19.89 -14.42
N TYR A 3 3.74 -20.03 -13.31
CA TYR A 3 2.60 -20.95 -13.23
C TYR A 3 1.32 -20.19 -13.58
N ARG A 4 0.63 -20.68 -14.60
CA ARG A 4 -0.70 -20.22 -15.02
C ARG A 4 -1.74 -20.89 -14.12
N CYS A 5 -2.50 -20.09 -13.37
CA CYS A 5 -3.57 -20.59 -12.51
C CYS A 5 -4.81 -20.90 -13.38
N LEU A 6 -5.20 -22.17 -13.46
CA LEU A 6 -6.35 -22.66 -14.23
C LEU A 6 -7.57 -22.84 -13.31
N TYR A 7 -8.14 -21.79 -12.71
CA TYR A 7 -9.55 -21.81 -12.24
C TYR A 7 -10.08 -20.36 -12.10
N PRO A 8 -11.33 -20.08 -12.53
CA PRO A 8 -11.94 -18.77 -12.34
C PRO A 8 -12.43 -18.65 -10.89
N THR A 9 -12.49 -17.42 -10.36
CA THR A 9 -12.97 -17.09 -9.01
C THR A 9 -12.02 -17.44 -7.86
N CYS A 10 -10.89 -16.72 -7.76
CA CYS A 10 -10.38 -16.11 -6.53
C CYS A 10 -9.04 -15.44 -6.83
N LEU A 11 -9.00 -14.11 -6.80
CA LEU A 11 -7.76 -13.35 -6.96
C LEU A 11 -6.98 -13.35 -5.64
N LEU A 12 -6.29 -14.45 -5.35
CA LEU A 12 -5.28 -14.51 -4.29
C LEU A 12 -3.96 -13.99 -4.88
N ILE A 13 -3.63 -12.73 -4.62
CA ILE A 13 -2.29 -12.19 -4.90
C ILE A 13 -1.31 -12.93 -3.98
N SER A 14 -0.56 -13.88 -4.54
CA SER A 14 0.52 -14.57 -3.84
C SER A 14 1.81 -13.78 -4.02
N VAL A 15 2.28 -13.10 -2.96
CA VAL A 15 3.62 -12.50 -2.94
C VAL A 15 4.62 -13.56 -2.48
N ILE A 16 5.40 -14.11 -3.40
CA ILE A 16 6.53 -15.00 -3.07
C ILE A 16 7.76 -14.11 -2.84
N ALA A 17 8.18 -13.98 -1.59
CA ALA A 17 9.46 -13.37 -1.23
C ALA A 17 10.52 -14.48 -1.03
N PHE A 18 11.56 -14.48 -1.85
CA PHE A 18 12.74 -15.33 -1.61
C PHE A 18 13.50 -14.81 -0.39
N MET A 19 13.57 -15.60 0.67
CA MET A 19 14.37 -15.32 1.85
C MET A 19 15.65 -16.16 1.81
N ASN A 20 16.78 -15.54 1.50
CA ASN A 20 18.08 -16.17 1.72
C ASN A 20 18.33 -16.24 3.23
N ASN A 21 18.43 -17.46 3.74
CA ASN A 21 18.67 -17.74 5.15
C ASN A 21 20.18 -17.81 5.39
N GLU A 22 20.80 -16.70 5.76
CA GLU A 22 22.14 -16.72 6.34
C GLU A 22 22.06 -16.39 7.84
N GLY A 23 22.46 -17.37 8.63
CA GLY A 23 22.39 -17.33 10.09
C GLY A 23 23.33 -16.29 10.68
N ALA A 24 22.77 -15.42 11.51
CA ALA A 24 23.53 -14.66 12.49
C ALA A 24 22.74 -14.67 13.81
N GLY A 25 23.38 -15.15 14.88
CA GLY A 25 22.80 -15.22 16.22
C GLY A 25 22.23 -13.86 16.66
N ILE A 26 20.96 -13.85 17.03
CA ILE A 26 20.24 -12.61 17.38
C ILE A 26 20.26 -12.48 18.91
N SER A 27 21.17 -11.67 19.45
CA SER A 27 20.93 -11.04 20.75
C SER A 27 19.67 -10.19 20.60
N LYS A 28 18.60 -10.56 21.31
CA LYS A 28 17.25 -10.00 21.20
C LYS A 28 17.28 -8.47 21.41
N PRO A 29 17.18 -7.63 20.35
CA PRO A 29 17.02 -6.20 20.58
C PRO A 29 15.61 -6.00 21.14
N ALA A 30 15.49 -5.23 22.22
CA ALA A 30 14.21 -4.90 22.82
C ALA A 30 13.38 -4.09 21.80
N SER A 31 12.43 -4.74 21.12
CA SER A 31 11.46 -4.02 20.31
C SER A 31 10.57 -3.22 21.27
N ARG A 32 10.64 -1.89 21.21
CA ARG A 32 9.64 -1.05 21.88
C ARG A 32 8.26 -1.52 21.41
N PRO A 33 7.32 -1.78 22.34
CA PRO A 33 5.96 -2.13 21.97
C PRO A 33 5.36 -1.00 21.14
N VAL A 34 4.52 -1.37 20.16
CA VAL A 34 3.77 -0.41 19.34
C VAL A 34 2.96 0.49 20.26
N ASN A 35 3.19 1.80 20.20
CA ASN A 35 2.58 2.77 21.13
C ASN A 35 1.24 3.35 20.65
N ASP A 36 0.80 2.96 19.45
CA ASP A 36 -0.42 3.48 18.81
C ASP A 36 -1.68 2.99 19.56
N PRO A 37 -2.61 3.88 19.97
CA PRO A 37 -3.70 3.54 20.89
C PRO A 37 -4.63 2.41 20.41
N LEU A 38 -4.84 2.31 19.09
CA LEU A 38 -5.76 1.33 18.49
C LEU A 38 -5.05 0.05 18.03
N TYR A 39 -3.72 -0.07 18.20
CA TYR A 39 -2.95 -1.25 17.79
C TYR A 39 -3.49 -2.56 18.38
N LYS A 40 -4.02 -2.52 19.62
CA LYS A 40 -4.61 -3.71 20.26
C LYS A 40 -5.78 -4.30 19.46
N GLN A 41 -6.54 -3.46 18.76
CA GLN A 41 -7.63 -3.89 17.89
C GLN A 41 -7.10 -4.55 16.61
N GLN A 42 -5.88 -4.20 16.21
CA GLN A 42 -5.22 -4.72 15.01
C GLN A 42 -4.35 -5.97 15.26
N ALA A 43 -3.96 -6.18 16.52
CA ALA A 43 -2.93 -7.13 16.89
C ALA A 43 -3.20 -8.56 16.38
N SER A 44 -4.46 -9.00 16.38
CA SER A 44 -4.82 -10.35 15.93
C SER A 44 -4.50 -10.58 14.46
N TYR A 45 -4.96 -9.70 13.56
CA TYR A 45 -4.73 -9.87 12.13
C TYR A 45 -3.28 -9.59 11.75
N LEU A 46 -2.63 -8.58 12.37
CA LEU A 46 -1.22 -8.27 12.10
C LEU A 46 -0.30 -9.44 12.50
N LYS A 47 -0.61 -10.13 13.59
CA LYS A 47 0.10 -11.36 13.98
C LYS A 47 -0.16 -12.50 13.00
N ALA A 48 -1.38 -12.66 12.51
CA ALA A 48 -1.74 -13.71 11.55
C ALA A 48 -0.92 -13.62 10.26
N ILE A 49 -0.61 -12.40 9.80
CA ILE A 49 0.27 -12.15 8.64
C ILE A 49 1.74 -11.82 9.02
N ASN A 50 2.14 -12.15 10.26
CA ASN A 50 3.50 -12.06 10.79
C ASN A 50 4.17 -10.67 10.70
N VAL A 51 3.37 -9.60 10.67
CA VAL A 51 3.85 -8.21 10.54
C VAL A 51 4.78 -7.80 11.69
N PRO A 52 4.48 -8.09 12.98
CA PRO A 52 5.40 -7.73 14.07
C PRO A 52 6.78 -8.36 13.95
N ALA A 53 6.90 -9.56 13.37
CA ALA A 53 8.21 -10.17 13.13
C ALA A 53 8.96 -9.50 11.96
N ALA A 54 8.24 -9.11 10.91
CA ALA A 54 8.80 -8.34 9.80
C ALA A 54 9.36 -7.00 10.28
N TRP A 55 8.59 -6.23 11.07
CA TRP A 55 9.07 -4.97 11.66
C TRP A 55 10.33 -5.15 12.48
N ARG A 56 10.41 -6.19 13.33
CA ARG A 56 11.64 -6.47 14.10
C ARG A 56 12.85 -6.70 13.21
N ARG A 57 12.70 -7.48 12.13
CA ARG A 57 13.80 -7.72 11.17
C ARG A 57 14.22 -6.45 10.43
N LEU A 58 13.26 -5.62 10.01
CA LEU A 58 13.49 -4.37 9.29
C LEU A 58 14.09 -3.27 10.17
N THR A 59 13.79 -3.27 11.46
CA THR A 59 14.33 -2.32 12.44
C THR A 59 15.67 -2.77 13.03
N SER A 60 15.96 -4.08 13.02
CA SER A 60 17.25 -4.62 13.47
C SER A 60 18.36 -4.62 12.42
N THR A 61 18.04 -4.35 11.15
CA THR A 61 19.06 -4.31 10.09
C THR A 61 19.95 -3.07 10.21
N ARG A 62 21.25 -3.24 9.95
CA ARG A 62 22.22 -2.14 9.85
C ARG A 62 22.22 -1.46 8.47
N VAL A 63 21.41 -1.95 7.54
CA VAL A 63 21.30 -1.39 6.19
C VAL A 63 20.38 -0.17 6.21
N LYS A 64 20.86 0.95 5.63
CA LYS A 64 20.04 2.14 5.42
C LYS A 64 18.88 1.81 4.47
N ARG A 65 17.65 1.82 4.99
CA ARG A 65 16.43 1.62 4.21
C ARG A 65 15.99 2.95 3.57
N LYS A 66 15.36 2.86 2.40
CA LYS A 66 14.72 4.00 1.71
C LYS A 66 13.22 3.76 1.68
N LYS A 67 12.42 4.83 1.75
CA LYS A 67 10.98 4.75 1.50
C LYS A 67 10.75 4.23 0.07
N VAL A 68 9.82 3.30 -0.07
CA VAL A 68 9.23 2.93 -1.36
C VAL A 68 7.89 3.62 -1.51
N THR A 69 7.48 3.90 -2.74
CA THR A 69 6.18 4.52 -3.00
C THR A 69 5.15 3.44 -3.37
N VAL A 70 4.01 3.46 -2.68
CA VAL A 70 2.79 2.74 -3.05
C VAL A 70 1.88 3.73 -3.77
N ALA A 71 1.55 3.43 -5.02
CA ALA A 71 0.51 4.14 -5.76
C ALA A 71 -0.85 3.55 -5.34
N LEU A 72 -1.65 4.31 -4.60
CA LEU A 72 -2.97 3.88 -4.13
C LEU A 72 -4.03 4.39 -5.11
N ILE A 73 -4.61 3.49 -5.91
CA ILE A 73 -5.73 3.79 -6.81
C ILE A 73 -7.03 3.55 -6.04
N ASP A 74 -7.72 4.63 -5.66
CA ASP A 74 -8.91 4.61 -4.80
C ASP A 74 -9.70 5.95 -4.90
N THR A 75 -10.58 6.24 -3.95
CA THR A 75 -11.39 7.47 -3.88
C THR A 75 -10.58 8.73 -3.60
N GLY A 76 -9.37 8.57 -3.05
CA GLY A 76 -8.48 9.65 -2.63
C GLY A 76 -7.84 9.33 -1.29
N VAL A 77 -7.15 10.30 -0.68
CA VAL A 77 -6.74 10.22 0.73
C VAL A 77 -6.93 11.58 1.37
N LYS A 78 -7.47 11.61 2.60
CA LYS A 78 -7.59 12.82 3.40
C LYS A 78 -6.20 13.44 3.67
N PRO A 79 -5.88 14.63 3.12
CA PRO A 79 -4.52 15.15 3.09
C PRO A 79 -3.98 15.57 4.46
N ASP A 80 -4.87 15.91 5.39
CA ASP A 80 -4.59 16.40 6.74
C ASP A 80 -4.83 15.33 7.82
N HIS A 81 -5.01 14.05 7.44
CA HIS A 81 -5.20 12.99 8.42
C HIS A 81 -3.93 12.84 9.29
N PRO A 82 -4.03 13.01 10.63
CA PRO A 82 -2.86 13.15 11.50
C PRO A 82 -1.95 11.92 11.49
N ASP A 83 -2.51 10.75 11.21
CA ASP A 83 -1.77 9.48 11.15
C ASP A 83 -1.15 9.16 9.78
N LEU A 84 -1.50 9.93 8.73
CA LEU A 84 -1.09 9.66 7.34
C LEU A 84 -0.25 10.78 6.74
N VAL A 85 -0.44 12.03 7.15
CA VAL A 85 0.14 13.23 6.50
C VAL A 85 1.66 13.14 6.31
N GLY A 86 2.39 12.52 7.25
CA GLY A 86 3.85 12.33 7.16
C GLY A 86 4.32 11.31 6.12
N ASN A 87 3.38 10.53 5.55
CA ASN A 87 3.63 9.52 4.54
C ASN A 87 3.03 9.88 3.17
N LEU A 88 2.24 10.96 3.06
CA LEU A 88 1.65 11.36 1.79
C LEU A 88 2.67 12.07 0.89
N VAL A 89 2.66 11.73 -0.40
CA VAL A 89 3.35 12.48 -1.46
C VAL A 89 2.34 12.95 -2.50
N THR A 90 2.70 13.94 -3.31
CA THR A 90 1.79 14.51 -4.33
C THR A 90 1.19 13.43 -5.23
N GLY A 91 -0.12 13.29 -5.17
CA GLY A 91 -0.89 12.35 -5.98
C GLY A 91 -1.38 12.93 -7.30
N TYR A 92 -2.36 12.26 -7.91
CA TYR A 92 -3.08 12.76 -9.07
C TYR A 92 -4.54 12.29 -9.07
N ASN A 93 -5.47 13.17 -9.40
CA ASN A 93 -6.87 12.84 -9.58
C ASN A 93 -7.14 12.70 -11.08
N VAL A 94 -7.48 11.48 -11.51
CA VAL A 94 -7.70 11.18 -12.93
C VAL A 94 -9.05 11.67 -13.44
N ILE A 95 -10.00 11.97 -12.55
CA ILE A 95 -11.33 12.48 -12.88
C ILE A 95 -11.28 14.00 -13.09
N ARG A 96 -10.59 14.71 -12.19
CA ARG A 96 -10.47 16.18 -12.23
C ARG A 96 -9.22 16.69 -12.94
N HIS A 97 -8.34 15.78 -13.36
CA HIS A 97 -7.09 16.07 -14.05
C HIS A 97 -6.19 17.08 -13.32
N ASN A 98 -6.04 16.93 -12.01
CA ASN A 98 -5.23 17.81 -11.17
C ASN A 98 -4.61 17.06 -9.98
N THR A 99 -3.91 17.76 -9.09
CA THR A 99 -3.24 17.16 -7.93
C THR A 99 -4.11 17.10 -6.67
N ASN A 100 -5.39 17.50 -6.73
CA ASN A 100 -6.29 17.40 -5.59
C ASN A 100 -6.87 15.98 -5.48
N THR A 101 -6.26 15.18 -4.62
CA THR A 101 -6.66 13.80 -4.32
C THR A 101 -7.38 13.68 -2.98
N SER A 102 -8.05 14.73 -2.52
CA SER A 102 -8.86 14.69 -1.30
C SER A 102 -9.92 13.59 -1.42
N ASP A 103 -10.19 12.91 -0.31
CA ASP A 103 -11.07 11.75 -0.28
C ASP A 103 -12.50 12.15 0.15
N PRO A 104 -13.50 12.15 -0.77
CA PRO A 104 -14.88 12.47 -0.42
C PRO A 104 -15.62 11.29 0.22
N ASN A 105 -15.14 10.06 0.04
CA ASN A 105 -15.86 8.84 0.42
C ASN A 105 -15.29 8.22 1.71
N GLY A 106 -13.97 8.27 1.90
CA GLY A 106 -13.27 7.73 3.07
C GLY A 106 -12.65 6.35 2.84
N HIS A 107 -13.05 5.62 1.79
CA HIS A 107 -12.50 4.30 1.47
C HIS A 107 -10.98 4.34 1.25
N GLY A 108 -10.49 5.25 0.41
CA GLY A 108 -9.06 5.36 0.13
C GLY A 108 -8.24 5.80 1.35
N THR A 109 -8.78 6.67 2.21
CA THR A 109 -8.15 7.02 3.49
C THR A 109 -8.06 5.82 4.43
N HIS A 110 -9.11 4.99 4.49
CA HIS A 110 -9.09 3.76 5.27
C HIS A 110 -8.05 2.77 4.73
N MET A 111 -7.99 2.57 3.41
CA MET A 111 -6.99 1.72 2.76
C MET A 111 -5.56 2.23 2.99
N ALA A 112 -5.33 3.54 2.89
CA ALA A 112 -4.05 4.17 3.22
C ALA A 112 -3.64 3.90 4.68
N GLY A 113 -4.59 3.94 5.62
CA GLY A 113 -4.38 3.58 7.01
C GLY A 113 -3.87 2.16 7.20
N VAL A 114 -4.53 1.18 6.56
CA VAL A 114 -4.19 -0.24 6.70
C VAL A 114 -2.72 -0.52 6.37
N PHE A 115 -2.19 0.03 5.28
CA PHE A 115 -0.81 -0.28 4.88
C PHE A 115 0.21 0.78 5.29
N GLY A 116 -0.19 2.04 5.54
CA GLY A 116 0.75 3.16 5.64
C GLY A 116 0.45 4.19 6.73
N ALA A 117 -0.41 3.88 7.71
CA ALA A 117 -0.48 4.65 8.95
C ALA A 117 0.89 4.70 9.66
N THR A 118 1.18 5.84 10.28
CA THR A 118 2.49 6.10 10.88
C THR A 118 2.62 5.33 12.19
N ILE A 119 3.51 4.35 12.22
CA ILE A 119 3.71 3.51 13.39
C ILE A 119 4.48 4.27 14.48
N ASN A 120 4.08 4.07 15.73
CA ASN A 120 4.72 4.61 16.93
C ASN A 120 4.63 6.14 17.09
N ASN A 121 3.61 6.78 16.54
CA ASN A 121 3.39 8.22 16.67
C ASN A 121 2.37 8.57 17.78
N SER A 122 1.88 7.58 18.54
CA SER A 122 0.84 7.73 19.57
C SER A 122 -0.51 8.23 19.03
N VAL A 123 -0.77 8.04 17.74
CA VAL A 123 -2.03 8.37 17.07
C VAL A 123 -2.59 7.10 16.45
N GLY A 124 -3.92 6.96 16.45
CA GLY A 124 -4.60 5.99 15.59
C GLY A 124 -4.04 4.56 15.65
N ILE A 125 -3.61 4.08 14.48
CA ILE A 125 -3.32 2.68 14.19
C ILE A 125 -1.88 2.50 13.66
N ALA A 126 -1.39 1.26 13.63
CA ALA A 126 -0.14 0.93 12.97
C ALA A 126 -0.40 0.38 11.55
N GLY A 127 0.23 1.00 10.54
CA GLY A 127 0.20 0.52 9.16
C GLY A 127 1.14 -0.68 8.95
N VAL A 128 0.84 -1.55 7.97
CA VAL A 128 1.68 -2.73 7.67
C VAL A 128 3.13 -2.35 7.32
N MET A 129 3.34 -1.27 6.55
CA MET A 129 4.65 -0.82 6.11
C MET A 129 5.21 0.26 7.04
N ASP A 130 6.35 -0.02 7.67
CA ASP A 130 6.99 0.90 8.62
C ASP A 130 7.76 2.05 7.97
N LEU A 131 7.96 2.00 6.64
CA LEU A 131 8.70 3.01 5.88
C LEU A 131 8.17 3.12 4.45
N VAL A 132 7.14 3.95 4.25
CA VAL A 132 6.42 4.06 2.97
C VAL A 132 6.11 5.52 2.60
N ASN A 133 6.03 5.78 1.29
CA ASN A 133 5.33 6.91 0.71
C ASN A 133 4.01 6.43 0.12
N ILE A 134 2.93 7.15 0.39
CA ILE A 134 1.61 6.92 -0.18
C ILE A 134 1.40 7.97 -1.26
N MET A 135 1.24 7.53 -2.50
CA MET A 135 0.88 8.40 -3.62
C MET A 135 -0.58 8.12 -3.99
N PRO A 136 -1.53 8.98 -3.60
CA PRO A 136 -2.91 8.80 -3.99
C PRO A 136 -3.08 8.98 -5.50
N ILE A 137 -3.82 8.08 -6.13
CA ILE A 137 -4.34 8.23 -7.49
C ILE A 137 -5.86 8.15 -7.37
N SER A 138 -6.52 9.30 -7.34
CA SER A 138 -7.96 9.35 -7.10
C SER A 138 -8.75 9.08 -8.37
N VAL A 139 -9.66 8.11 -8.30
CA VAL A 139 -10.75 7.87 -9.27
C VAL A 139 -12.11 8.36 -8.76
N GLU A 140 -12.12 9.06 -7.61
CA GLU A 140 -13.31 9.43 -6.84
C GLU A 140 -14.25 8.22 -6.70
N GLU A 141 -15.54 8.38 -6.99
CA GLU A 141 -16.54 7.30 -6.93
C GLU A 141 -16.92 6.80 -8.34
N THR A 142 -16.13 7.13 -9.36
CA THR A 142 -16.47 6.83 -10.77
C THR A 142 -16.31 5.34 -11.09
N TYR A 143 -15.32 4.67 -10.51
CA TYR A 143 -15.00 3.23 -10.63
C TYR A 143 -15.13 2.60 -12.04
N SER A 144 -15.05 3.39 -13.10
CA SER A 144 -15.22 2.93 -14.48
C SER A 144 -13.94 2.31 -15.03
N GLY A 145 -14.05 1.46 -16.06
CA GLY A 145 -12.89 0.89 -16.74
C GLY A 145 -11.94 1.98 -17.26
N ALA A 146 -12.49 3.05 -17.86
CA ALA A 146 -11.71 4.18 -18.34
C ALA A 146 -10.95 4.90 -17.20
N ALA A 147 -11.57 5.09 -16.03
CA ALA A 147 -10.90 5.70 -14.89
C ALA A 147 -9.79 4.79 -14.33
N GLN A 148 -10.03 3.48 -14.28
CA GLN A 148 -9.04 2.49 -13.84
C GLN A 148 -7.84 2.44 -14.80
N VAL A 149 -8.09 2.41 -16.11
CA VAL A 149 -7.03 2.48 -17.15
C VAL A 149 -6.23 3.76 -17.01
N ALA A 150 -6.87 4.92 -16.90
CA ALA A 150 -6.18 6.20 -16.74
C ALA A 150 -5.33 6.25 -15.46
N ALA A 151 -5.80 5.65 -14.37
CA ALA A 151 -5.08 5.56 -13.10
C ALA A 151 -3.85 4.64 -13.20
N LEU A 152 -4.01 3.46 -13.81
CA LEU A 152 -2.89 2.54 -14.08
C LEU A 152 -1.86 3.20 -15.00
N ASP A 153 -2.29 3.83 -16.10
CA ASP A 153 -1.42 4.56 -17.03
C ASP A 153 -0.63 5.66 -16.34
N TYR A 154 -1.26 6.39 -15.42
CA TYR A 154 -0.56 7.41 -14.63
C TYR A 154 0.51 6.76 -13.73
N ALA A 155 0.18 5.68 -13.02
CA ALA A 155 1.12 4.98 -12.15
C ALA A 155 2.31 4.41 -12.93
N ILE A 156 2.06 3.72 -14.05
CA ILE A 156 3.07 3.06 -14.88
C ILE A 156 4.04 4.09 -15.47
N ARG A 157 3.53 5.16 -16.08
CA ARG A 157 4.38 6.22 -16.68
C ARG A 157 5.25 6.94 -15.66
N ASN A 158 4.80 7.04 -14.41
CA ASN A 158 5.53 7.75 -13.36
C ASN A 158 6.39 6.84 -12.47
N LYS A 159 6.45 5.53 -12.73
CA LYS A 159 7.05 4.55 -11.80
C LYS A 159 8.52 4.81 -11.47
N GLY A 160 9.32 5.17 -12.48
CA GLY A 160 10.74 5.49 -12.31
C GLY A 160 10.95 6.78 -11.51
N GLY A 161 10.39 7.90 -11.99
CA GLY A 161 10.59 9.23 -11.39
C GLY A 161 10.03 9.37 -9.97
N ARG A 162 9.01 8.58 -9.61
CA ARG A 162 8.36 8.61 -8.29
C ARG A 162 8.72 7.43 -7.38
N ASN A 163 9.64 6.57 -7.81
CA ASN A 163 10.04 5.36 -7.09
C ASN A 163 8.85 4.48 -6.68
N ILE A 164 7.87 4.32 -7.57
CA ILE A 164 6.70 3.46 -7.35
C ILE A 164 7.17 2.01 -7.46
N LYS A 165 6.94 1.24 -6.39
CA LYS A 165 7.27 -0.19 -6.34
C LYS A 165 6.05 -1.08 -6.22
N ILE A 166 4.93 -0.50 -5.81
CA ILE A 166 3.67 -1.20 -5.60
C ILE A 166 2.56 -0.32 -6.17
N ILE A 167 1.70 -0.89 -7.00
CA ILE A 167 0.42 -0.32 -7.37
C ILE A 167 -0.63 -1.10 -6.60
N LEU A 168 -1.35 -0.43 -5.71
CA LEU A 168 -2.46 -0.99 -4.96
C LEU A 168 -3.75 -0.43 -5.53
N MET A 169 -4.51 -1.28 -6.20
CA MET A 169 -5.86 -0.97 -6.65
C MET A 169 -6.85 -1.64 -5.70
N ALA A 170 -7.48 -0.84 -4.84
CA ALA A 170 -8.45 -1.32 -3.84
C ALA A 170 -9.90 -1.09 -4.30
N ILE A 171 -10.10 -1.13 -5.61
CA ILE A 171 -11.38 -0.93 -6.28
C ILE A 171 -11.56 -2.07 -7.29
N SER A 172 -12.79 -2.53 -7.47
CA SER A 172 -13.08 -3.56 -8.47
C SER A 172 -14.53 -3.48 -8.93
N GLY A 173 -14.80 -4.06 -10.10
CA GLY A 173 -16.16 -4.31 -10.58
C GLY A 173 -16.47 -5.81 -10.58
N PRO A 174 -17.72 -6.20 -10.89
CA PRO A 174 -18.14 -7.61 -10.89
C PRO A 174 -17.42 -8.47 -11.94
N THR A 175 -16.74 -7.86 -12.91
CA THR A 175 -15.98 -8.56 -13.94
C THR A 175 -14.72 -7.75 -14.29
N LEU A 176 -13.59 -8.44 -14.41
CA LEU A 176 -12.35 -7.82 -14.90
C LEU A 176 -12.53 -7.46 -16.38
N ARG A 177 -12.32 -6.17 -16.69
CA ARG A 177 -12.46 -5.65 -18.04
C ARG A 177 -11.14 -5.87 -18.81
N PRO A 178 -11.18 -6.30 -20.08
CA PRO A 178 -9.96 -6.55 -20.86
C PRO A 178 -8.99 -5.38 -20.88
N GLU A 179 -9.49 -4.16 -21.06
CA GLU A 179 -8.66 -2.95 -21.10
C GLU A 179 -7.92 -2.68 -19.79
N VAL A 180 -8.48 -3.12 -18.66
CA VAL A 180 -7.84 -3.02 -17.34
C VAL A 180 -6.83 -4.15 -17.17
N ALA A 181 -7.15 -5.37 -17.65
CA ALA A 181 -6.24 -6.50 -17.63
C ALA A 181 -4.95 -6.22 -18.42
N ASP A 182 -5.07 -5.64 -19.61
CA ASP A 182 -3.92 -5.26 -20.44
C ASP A 182 -2.96 -4.31 -19.70
N LYS A 183 -3.52 -3.38 -18.92
CA LYS A 183 -2.73 -2.43 -18.11
C LYS A 183 -2.09 -3.08 -16.88
N ILE A 184 -2.72 -4.11 -16.32
CA ILE A 184 -2.12 -4.90 -15.24
C ILE A 184 -0.91 -5.67 -15.78
N ASP A 185 -1.01 -6.25 -16.98
CA ASP A 185 0.08 -6.99 -17.60
C ASP A 185 1.25 -6.08 -18.04
N GLU A 186 1.00 -4.80 -18.32
CA GLU A 186 2.02 -3.80 -18.65
C GLU A 186 2.87 -3.35 -17.43
N ALA A 187 2.31 -3.41 -16.22
CA ALA A 187 2.86 -2.76 -15.02
C ALA A 187 4.18 -3.36 -14.52
#